data_AF-A0A7S2SME9-F1
#
_entry.id   AF-A0A7S2SME9-F1
#
_cell.length_a   1.000
_cell.length_b   1.000
_cell.length_c   1.000
_cell.angle_alpha   90.00
_cell.angle_beta   90.00
_cell.angle_gamma   90.00
#
_symmetry.space_group_name_H-M   'P 1'
#
loop_
_entity.id
_entity.type
_entity.pdbx_description
1 polymer ?
#
loop_
_entity_poly.entity_id
_entity_poly.type
_entity_poly.pdbx_seq_one_letter_code
_entity_poly.pdbx_strand_id
1 'polypeptide(L)'
;PSEPSSAATTRSTPEEDKGMRRTSSVVLKSTLNSKAGTALRENIFRASDQVTISGVLSKRNRIGAWQERWFVLRRPYLLYWTKRPGDDEDEAPDVAIDLRRARDLVVEGLVINLTFSSRKYALRASDSEALNIW
;
A
#
# COMPACT_ATOMS: atom_id res chain seq x y z
N PRO A 1 21.77 13.36 -51.58
CA PRO A 1 21.56 14.67 -50.93
C PRO A 1 21.98 14.58 -49.46
N SER A 2 23.05 15.31 -49.16
CA SER A 2 23.85 15.27 -47.95
C SER A 2 23.24 16.11 -46.80
N GLU A 3 23.60 15.72 -45.56
CA GLU A 3 23.61 16.36 -44.22
C GLU A 3 23.43 17.91 -44.09
N PRO A 4 23.06 18.51 -42.92
CA PRO A 4 23.56 18.23 -41.54
C PRO A 4 22.50 18.28 -40.39
N SER A 5 22.71 17.57 -39.27
CA SER A 5 23.50 17.95 -38.07
C SER A 5 23.09 19.27 -37.42
N SER A 6 22.51 19.19 -36.22
CA SER A 6 22.60 20.24 -35.18
C SER A 6 22.32 19.64 -33.80
N ALA A 7 23.39 19.56 -33.02
CA ALA A 7 23.40 19.33 -31.59
C ALA A 7 23.17 20.66 -30.85
N ALA A 8 22.47 20.64 -29.72
CA ALA A 8 22.66 21.63 -28.66
C ALA A 8 22.29 21.05 -27.31
N THR A 9 23.34 20.73 -26.56
CA THR A 9 23.38 20.48 -25.13
C THR A 9 23.17 21.79 -24.37
N THR A 10 22.27 21.81 -23.38
CA THR A 10 22.37 22.75 -22.25
C THR A 10 22.16 22.02 -20.92
N ARG A 11 23.19 22.18 -20.10
CA ARG A 11 23.41 21.63 -18.77
C ARG A 11 23.13 22.75 -17.78
N SER A 12 22.29 22.51 -16.78
CA SER A 12 22.23 23.33 -15.56
C SER A 12 21.88 22.46 -14.33
N THR A 13 22.81 22.47 -13.39
CA THR A 13 22.76 22.06 -11.97
C THR A 13 23.18 23.32 -11.18
N PRO A 14 23.21 23.39 -9.83
CA PRO A 14 22.44 22.76 -8.74
C PRO A 14 21.91 23.83 -7.72
N GLU A 15 21.13 23.45 -6.69
CA GLU A 15 21.09 24.10 -5.35
C GLU A 15 20.16 23.27 -4.42
N GLU A 16 20.69 22.42 -3.55
CA GLU A 16 20.92 22.66 -2.11
C GLU A 16 19.78 23.38 -1.36
N ASP A 17 18.92 22.62 -0.69
CA ASP A 17 18.23 23.08 0.53
C ASP A 17 18.31 22.00 1.62
N LYS A 18 19.12 22.26 2.65
CA LYS A 18 19.30 21.43 3.84
C LYS A 18 18.31 21.91 4.93
N GLY A 19 17.06 21.49 4.81
CA GLY A 19 16.03 21.67 5.83
C GLY A 19 16.18 20.69 7.00
N MET A 20 16.99 21.06 7.99
CA MET A 20 17.13 20.40 9.29
C MET A 20 15.80 20.44 10.07
N ARG A 21 15.08 19.31 10.17
CA ARG A 21 13.91 19.18 11.08
C ARG A 21 14.22 18.22 12.22
N ARG A 22 14.22 18.81 13.42
CA ARG A 22 14.40 18.19 14.73
C ARG A 22 13.35 17.09 14.94
N THR A 23 13.78 15.86 15.16
CA THR A 23 12.93 14.77 15.62
C THR A 23 12.85 14.81 17.15
N SER A 24 11.68 15.18 17.66
CA SER A 24 11.35 15.10 19.08
C SER A 24 11.10 13.64 19.45
N SER A 25 12.10 12.97 20.01
CA SER A 25 11.95 11.63 20.57
C SER A 25 11.23 11.70 21.92
N VAL A 26 9.91 11.52 21.91
CA VAL A 26 9.12 11.35 23.12
C VAL A 26 9.27 9.89 23.59
N VAL A 27 10.13 9.69 24.59
CA VAL A 27 10.29 8.39 25.27
C VAL A 27 9.18 8.24 26.28
N LEU A 28 8.08 7.60 25.89
CA LEU A 28 7.04 7.15 26.80
C LEU A 28 7.54 5.90 27.53
N LYS A 29 8.04 6.08 28.76
CA LYS A 29 8.29 4.98 29.70
C LYS A 29 6.96 4.60 30.33
N SER A 30 6.29 3.59 29.77
CA SER A 30 5.12 2.99 30.40
C SER A 30 5.55 1.93 31.42
N THR A 31 5.51 2.32 32.70
CA THR A 31 5.64 1.41 33.84
C THR A 31 4.35 0.60 33.96
N LEU A 32 4.36 -0.65 33.47
CA LEU A 32 3.22 -1.56 33.57
C LEU A 32 3.34 -2.43 34.83
N ASN A 33 2.53 -2.09 35.83
CA ASN A 33 2.25 -2.93 36.98
C ASN A 33 1.52 -4.21 36.55
N SER A 34 2.09 -5.34 36.96
CA SER A 34 1.76 -6.68 36.53
C SER A 34 0.57 -7.24 37.33
N LYS A 35 -0.66 -7.14 36.79
CA LYS A 35 -1.77 -8.08 37.09
C LYS A 35 -3.06 -7.92 36.27
N ALA A 36 -3.19 -6.87 35.43
CA ALA A 36 -4.35 -6.65 34.55
C ALA A 36 -4.09 -6.98 33.05
N GLY A 37 -3.04 -7.74 32.75
CA GLY A 37 -2.45 -7.87 31.40
C GLY A 37 -3.15 -8.82 30.43
N THR A 38 -4.12 -9.62 30.87
CA THR A 38 -4.70 -10.68 30.02
C THR A 38 -5.98 -10.22 29.31
N ALA A 39 -6.83 -9.41 29.95
CA ALA A 39 -8.12 -8.99 29.37
C ALA A 39 -7.99 -7.89 28.28
N LEU A 40 -6.94 -7.06 28.32
CA LEU A 40 -6.72 -6.04 27.30
C LEU A 40 -6.20 -6.60 25.97
N ARG A 41 -5.62 -7.80 25.95
CA ARG A 41 -5.15 -8.41 24.70
C ARG A 41 -6.31 -8.86 23.82
N GLU A 42 -7.35 -9.48 24.37
CA GLU A 42 -8.48 -9.98 23.57
C GLU A 42 -9.32 -8.87 22.95
N ASN A 43 -9.43 -7.71 23.61
CA ASN A 43 -10.25 -6.62 23.08
C ASN A 43 -9.61 -5.88 21.89
N ILE A 44 -8.28 -5.97 21.73
CA ILE A 44 -7.57 -5.43 20.56
C ILE A 44 -7.76 -6.33 19.33
N PHE A 45 -7.92 -7.65 19.53
CA PHE A 45 -8.11 -8.59 18.42
C PHE A 45 -9.54 -8.58 17.83
N ARG A 46 -10.57 -8.17 18.58
CA ARG A 46 -11.91 -8.01 18.00
C ARG A 46 -12.06 -6.77 17.11
N ALA A 47 -11.24 -5.74 17.35
CA ALA A 47 -11.26 -4.52 16.53
C ALA A 47 -10.60 -4.69 15.15
N SER A 48 -9.79 -5.75 14.93
CA SER A 48 -9.09 -5.97 13.66
C SER A 48 -9.96 -6.52 12.53
N ASP A 49 -11.16 -7.03 12.83
CA ASP A 49 -12.09 -7.54 11.80
C ASP A 49 -12.89 -6.44 11.10
N GLN A 50 -12.75 -5.18 11.54
CA GLN A 50 -13.40 -4.08 10.83
C GLN A 50 -12.70 -3.81 9.49
N VAL A 51 -13.50 -3.84 8.42
CA VAL A 51 -13.09 -3.33 7.10
C VAL A 51 -12.62 -1.90 7.30
N THR A 52 -11.34 -1.66 7.04
CA THR A 52 -10.76 -0.33 7.21
C THR A 52 -11.02 0.51 5.96
N ILE A 53 -10.75 -0.07 4.79
CA ILE A 53 -10.83 0.59 3.48
C ILE A 53 -11.32 -0.42 2.45
N SER A 54 -12.14 0.01 1.49
CA SER A 54 -12.54 -0.79 0.33
C SER A 54 -12.67 0.09 -0.91
N GLY A 55 -12.39 -0.47 -2.08
CA GLY A 55 -12.49 0.27 -3.34
C GLY A 55 -11.94 -0.50 -4.53
N VAL A 56 -12.13 0.06 -5.72
CA VAL A 56 -11.59 -0.51 -6.96
C VAL A 56 -10.13 -0.07 -7.14
N LEU A 57 -9.25 -1.02 -7.41
CA LEU A 57 -7.89 -0.76 -7.88
C LEU A 57 -7.60 -1.60 -9.13
N SER A 58 -6.71 -1.10 -9.97
CA SER A 58 -6.16 -1.87 -11.10
C SER A 58 -4.99 -2.72 -10.62
N LYS A 59 -5.08 -4.05 -10.72
CA LYS A 59 -3.98 -4.97 -10.40
C LYS A 59 -3.27 -5.43 -11.67
N ARG A 60 -1.93 -5.40 -11.67
CA ARG A 60 -1.14 -5.97 -12.76
C ARG A 60 -1.12 -7.49 -12.67
N ASN A 61 -1.47 -8.16 -13.77
CA ASN A 61 -1.43 -9.61 -13.87
C ASN A 61 -0.03 -10.11 -14.28
N ARG A 62 0.15 -11.44 -14.39
CA ARG A 62 1.45 -12.05 -14.71
C ARG A 62 1.96 -11.69 -16.12
N ILE A 63 1.06 -11.46 -17.08
CA ILE A 63 1.41 -11.05 -18.45
C ILE A 63 1.64 -9.54 -18.57
N GLY A 64 1.50 -8.79 -17.46
CA GLY A 64 1.77 -7.36 -17.41
C GLY A 64 0.57 -6.44 -17.71
N ALA A 65 -0.61 -6.99 -18.00
CA ALA A 65 -1.84 -6.24 -18.22
C ALA A 65 -2.49 -5.82 -16.90
N TRP A 66 -3.14 -4.65 -16.89
CA TRP A 66 -3.89 -4.13 -15.75
C TRP A 66 -5.33 -4.64 -15.79
N GLN A 67 -5.83 -5.09 -14.65
CA GLN A 67 -7.19 -5.58 -14.49
C GLN A 67 -7.82 -4.98 -13.25
N GLU A 68 -9.02 -4.43 -13.38
CA GLU A 68 -9.76 -3.89 -12.24
C GLU A 68 -10.22 -5.00 -11.30
N ARG A 69 -10.05 -4.77 -10.01
CA ARG A 69 -10.48 -5.68 -8.94
C ARG A 69 -11.05 -4.86 -7.80
N TRP A 70 -12.07 -5.40 -7.13
CA TRP A 70 -12.55 -4.82 -5.89
C TRP A 70 -11.63 -5.28 -4.76
N PHE A 71 -11.02 -4.34 -4.05
CA PHE A 71 -10.14 -4.61 -2.92
C PHE A 71 -10.83 -4.22 -1.61
N VAL A 72 -10.55 -5.01 -0.57
CA VAL A 72 -10.98 -4.72 0.80
C VAL A 72 -9.81 -4.97 1.73
N LEU A 73 -9.43 -3.95 2.50
CA LEU A 73 -8.44 -4.04 3.56
C LEU A 73 -9.11 -4.42 4.88
N ARG A 74 -8.90 -5.66 5.33
CA ARG A 74 -9.28 -6.18 6.65
C ARG A 74 -8.02 -6.61 7.37
N ARG A 75 -7.45 -5.73 8.20
CA ARG A 75 -6.11 -5.93 8.78
C ARG A 75 -6.00 -7.30 9.46
N PRO A 76 -4.97 -8.12 9.17
CA PRO A 76 -3.77 -7.83 8.39
C PRO A 76 -3.86 -8.16 6.88
N TYR A 77 -5.04 -8.51 6.38
CA TYR A 77 -5.24 -9.01 5.03
C TYR A 77 -5.73 -7.94 4.06
N LEU A 78 -5.18 -7.98 2.85
CA LEU A 78 -5.73 -7.30 1.69
C LEU A 78 -6.43 -8.35 0.82
N LEU A 79 -7.75 -8.28 0.78
CA LEU A 79 -8.62 -9.19 0.06
C LEU A 79 -8.98 -8.58 -1.30
N TYR A 80 -9.18 -9.39 -2.33
CA TYR A 80 -9.78 -8.90 -3.57
C TYR A 80 -10.68 -9.92 -4.27
N TRP A 81 -11.59 -9.37 -5.09
CA TRP A 81 -12.54 -10.11 -5.93
C TRP A 81 -12.45 -9.63 -7.38
N THR A 82 -12.72 -10.54 -8.32
CA THR A 82 -12.74 -10.29 -9.77
C THR A 82 -13.91 -9.43 -10.18
N LYS A 83 -15.04 -9.60 -9.50
CA LYS A 83 -16.21 -8.73 -9.57
C LYS A 83 -16.44 -8.12 -8.20
N ARG A 84 -17.09 -6.97 -8.11
CA ARG A 84 -17.55 -6.46 -6.83
C ARG A 84 -18.51 -7.52 -6.24
N PRO A 85 -18.29 -8.01 -5.02
CA PRO A 85 -19.26 -8.89 -4.37
C PRO A 85 -20.59 -8.14 -4.36
N GLY A 86 -21.68 -8.82 -4.74
CA GLY A 86 -23.02 -8.23 -4.75
C GLY A 86 -23.49 -7.89 -3.34
N ASP A 87 -24.81 -7.79 -3.16
CA ASP A 87 -25.41 -7.70 -1.81
C ASP A 87 -25.16 -8.98 -0.98
N ASP A 88 -24.66 -10.04 -1.62
CA ASP A 88 -24.19 -11.26 -0.97
C ASP A 88 -22.78 -11.05 -0.40
N GLU A 89 -22.72 -10.52 0.83
CA GLU A 89 -21.46 -10.33 1.60
C GLU A 89 -20.70 -11.64 1.89
N ASP A 90 -21.32 -12.79 1.62
CA ASP A 90 -20.78 -14.13 1.86
C ASP A 90 -19.91 -14.66 0.70
N GLU A 91 -19.75 -13.93 -0.40
CA GLU A 91 -18.85 -14.37 -1.48
C GLU A 91 -17.39 -14.36 -1.02
N ALA A 92 -16.76 -15.54 -1.01
CA ALA A 92 -15.37 -15.69 -0.61
C ALA A 92 -14.44 -14.89 -1.54
N PRO A 93 -13.39 -14.23 -1.01
CA PRO A 93 -12.44 -13.50 -1.84
C PRO A 93 -11.66 -14.46 -2.74
N ASP A 94 -11.41 -14.03 -3.98
CA ASP A 94 -10.56 -14.78 -4.92
C ASP A 94 -9.16 -14.99 -4.32
N VAL A 95 -8.64 -13.98 -3.63
CA VAL A 95 -7.34 -14.02 -2.98
C VAL A 95 -7.33 -13.20 -1.69
N ALA A 96 -6.72 -13.77 -0.65
CA ALA A 96 -6.34 -13.08 0.56
C ALA A 96 -4.81 -12.90 0.63
N ILE A 97 -4.35 -11.64 0.72
CA ILE A 97 -2.93 -11.30 0.82
C ILE A 97 -2.62 -10.90 2.26
N ASP A 98 -1.80 -11.68 2.97
CA ASP A 98 -1.32 -11.31 4.31
C ASP A 98 -0.23 -10.25 4.23
N LEU A 99 -0.55 -9.00 4.56
CA LEU A 99 0.39 -7.88 4.45
C LEU A 99 1.56 -7.98 5.44
N ARG A 100 1.46 -8.77 6.51
CA ARG A 100 2.58 -9.00 7.44
C ARG A 100 3.74 -9.75 6.79
N ARG A 101 3.47 -10.44 5.67
CA ARG A 101 4.48 -11.18 4.90
C ARG A 101 5.14 -10.33 3.82
N ALA A 102 4.67 -9.09 3.61
CA ALA A 102 5.30 -8.18 2.67
C ALA A 102 6.69 -7.83 3.19
N ARG A 103 7.70 -7.95 2.32
CA ARG A 103 9.07 -7.55 2.60
C ARG A 103 9.29 -6.06 2.36
N ASP A 104 8.57 -5.52 1.39
CA ASP A 104 8.72 -4.14 0.96
C ASP A 104 7.41 -3.61 0.38
N LEU A 105 7.21 -2.30 0.54
CA LEU A 105 6.08 -1.53 0.03
C LEU A 105 6.66 -0.23 -0.53
N VAL A 106 6.58 -0.07 -1.85
CA VAL A 106 7.08 1.11 -2.55
C VAL A 106 5.94 1.74 -3.33
N VAL A 107 5.78 3.06 -3.20
CA VAL A 107 4.79 3.83 -3.95
C VAL A 107 5.51 4.63 -5.03
N GLU A 108 5.13 4.43 -6.29
CA GLU A 108 5.69 5.10 -7.47
C GLU A 108 4.57 5.73 -8.30
N GLY A 109 4.42 7.05 -8.22
CA GLY A 109 3.32 7.75 -8.87
C GLY A 109 1.97 7.28 -8.30
N LEU A 110 1.13 6.66 -9.12
CA LEU A 110 -0.17 6.10 -8.73
C LEU A 110 -0.13 4.59 -8.45
N VAL A 111 1.06 3.99 -8.33
CA VAL A 111 1.25 2.54 -8.22
C VAL A 111 1.85 2.17 -6.86
N ILE A 112 1.16 1.30 -6.13
CA ILE A 112 1.63 0.62 -4.92
C ILE A 112 2.24 -0.72 -5.34
N ASN A 113 3.53 -0.88 -5.11
CA ASN A 113 4.27 -2.10 -5.35
C ASN A 113 4.53 -2.83 -4.03
N LEU A 114 3.89 -3.99 -3.84
CA LEU A 114 4.11 -4.88 -2.70
C LEU A 114 5.04 -6.02 -3.13
N THR A 115 6.17 -6.17 -2.44
CA THR A 115 7.12 -7.25 -2.70
C THR A 115 7.06 -8.29 -1.60
N PHE A 116 6.85 -9.55 -1.99
CA PHE A 116 6.91 -10.73 -1.13
C PHE A 116 8.07 -11.62 -1.55
N SER A 117 8.34 -12.68 -0.78
CA SER A 117 9.43 -13.62 -1.09
C SER A 117 9.27 -14.32 -2.44
N SER A 118 8.04 -14.61 -2.86
CA SER A 118 7.74 -15.40 -4.06
C SER A 118 6.98 -14.64 -5.14
N ARG A 119 6.45 -13.46 -4.82
CA ARG A 119 5.50 -12.73 -5.69
C ARG A 119 5.67 -11.23 -5.51
N LYS A 120 5.30 -10.49 -6.55
CA LYS A 120 5.16 -9.04 -6.52
C LYS A 120 3.75 -8.68 -6.95
N TYR A 121 3.15 -7.71 -6.26
CA TYR A 121 1.85 -7.15 -6.61
C TYR A 121 2.06 -5.68 -6.97
N ALA A 122 1.56 -5.27 -8.12
CA ALA A 122 1.49 -3.87 -8.50
C ALA A 122 0.01 -3.49 -8.57
N LEU A 123 -0.38 -2.53 -7.73
CA LEU A 123 -1.75 -2.03 -7.58
C LEU A 123 -1.75 -0.57 -7.98
N ARG A 124 -2.64 -0.18 -8.90
CA ARG A 124 -2.72 1.19 -9.41
C ARG A 124 -4.05 1.81 -9.02
N ALA A 125 -3.98 2.97 -8.37
CA ALA A 125 -5.13 3.81 -8.06
C ALA A 125 -5.61 4.60 -9.30
N SER A 126 -6.87 5.04 -9.30
CA SER A 126 -7.42 5.89 -10.35
C SER A 126 -6.75 7.26 -10.42
N ASP A 127 -6.46 7.82 -9.24
CA ASP A 127 -5.97 9.17 -9.04
C ASP A 127 -5.18 9.25 -7.72
N SER A 128 -4.61 10.42 -7.44
CA SER A 128 -3.77 10.65 -6.26
C SER A 128 -4.56 10.69 -4.95
N GLU A 129 -5.85 11.05 -4.98
CA GLU A 129 -6.69 11.09 -3.78
C GLU A 129 -7.02 9.66 -3.33
N ALA A 130 -7.46 8.82 -4.26
CA ALA A 130 -7.65 7.40 -4.04
C ALA A 130 -6.37 6.75 -3.53
N LEU A 131 -5.21 7.08 -4.11
CA LEU A 131 -3.92 6.58 -3.61
C LEU A 131 -3.64 6.97 -2.17
N ASN A 132 -3.92 8.21 -1.76
CA ASN A 132 -3.66 8.68 -0.39
C ASN A 132 -4.58 8.01 0.65
N ILE A 133 -5.75 7.55 0.23
CA ILE A 133 -6.66 6.78 1.09
C ILE A 133 -6.10 5.37 1.33
N TRP A 134 -5.44 4.78 0.33
CA TRP A 134 -4.93 3.40 0.33
C TRP A 134 -3.55 3.26 0.99
#